data_AF-A0A9D6ED84-F1
#
_entry.id   AF-A0A9D6ED84-F1
#
_cell.length_a   1.000
_cell.length_b   1.000
_cell.length_c   1.000
_cell.angle_alpha   90.00
_cell.angle_beta   90.00
_cell.angle_gamma   90.00
#
_symmetry.space_group_name_H-M   'P 1'
#
loop_
_entity.id
_entity.type
_entity.pdbx_description
1 polymer ?
#
loop_
_entity_poly.entity_id
_entity_poly.type
_entity_poly.pdbx_seq_one_letter_code
_entity_poly.pdbx_strand_id
1 'polypeptide(L)'
;MFKSKSNLLAVLIIAGAVALAIFSVKDDAITTDESPHISAGYSYLTQQDMRLNPEHPPLIKDLAALPLLFQKINFDADHSSWKNDVNGQ
;
A
#
# COMPACT_ATOMS: atom_id res chain seq x y z
N MET A 1 30.51 -5.90 -0.18
CA MET A 1 31.50 -6.50 0.76
C MET A 1 31.62 -5.59 1.98
N PHE A 2 31.31 -6.07 3.19
CA PHE A 2 31.29 -5.22 4.39
C PHE A 2 32.70 -4.77 4.77
N LYS A 3 32.94 -3.44 4.76
CA LYS A 3 34.26 -2.84 4.93
C LYS A 3 34.81 -2.92 6.37
N SER A 4 33.96 -3.27 7.34
CA SER A 4 34.28 -3.44 8.76
C SER A 4 33.27 -4.39 9.42
N LYS A 5 33.66 -5.03 10.53
CA LYS A 5 32.77 -5.83 11.39
C LYS A 5 31.54 -5.02 11.86
N SER A 6 31.73 -3.73 12.13
CA SER A 6 30.63 -2.82 12.52
C SER A 6 29.60 -2.63 11.42
N ASN A 7 30.01 -2.58 10.15
CA ASN A 7 29.09 -2.44 9.02
C ASN A 7 28.29 -3.72 8.78
N LEU A 8 28.90 -4.89 9.01
CA LEU A 8 28.19 -6.16 8.99
C LEU A 8 27.15 -6.23 10.12
N LEU A 9 27.54 -5.87 11.35
CA LEU A 9 26.63 -5.80 12.50
C LEU A 9 25.45 -4.84 12.23
N ALA A 10 25.72 -3.65 11.69
CA ALA A 10 24.68 -2.68 11.35
C ALA A 10 23.66 -3.22 10.34
N VAL A 11 24.10 -3.92 9.28
CA VAL A 11 23.16 -4.54 8.33
C VAL A 11 22.43 -5.73 8.94
N LEU A 12 23.05 -6.53 9.80
CA LEU A 12 22.33 -7.59 10.53
C LEU A 12 21.23 -7.03 11.42
N ILE A 13 21.48 -5.91 12.11
CA ILE A 13 20.48 -5.21 12.93
C ILE A 13 19.35 -4.64 12.07
N ILE A 14 19.66 -3.95 10.97
CA ILE A 14 18.65 -3.39 10.05
C ILE A 14 17.82 -4.50 9.40
N ALA A 15 18.45 -5.58 8.92
CA ALA A 15 17.75 -6.73 8.34
C ALA A 15 16.85 -7.42 9.37
N GLY A 16 17.31 -7.58 10.62
CA GLY A 16 16.50 -8.10 11.72
C GLY A 16 15.29 -7.22 12.03
N ALA A 17 15.47 -5.90 12.10
CA ALA A 17 14.39 -4.94 12.34
C ALA A 17 13.35 -4.94 11.19
N VAL A 18 13.80 -4.96 9.93
CA VAL A 18 12.92 -5.07 8.76
C VAL A 18 12.15 -6.39 8.75
N ALA A 19 12.81 -7.51 9.08
CA ALA A 19 12.14 -8.81 9.18
C ALA A 19 11.07 -8.81 10.28
N LEU A 20 11.40 -8.31 11.49
CA LEU A 20 10.44 -8.19 12.59
C LEU A 20 9.24 -7.32 12.20
N ALA A 21 9.46 -6.18 11.55
CA ALA A 21 8.37 -5.33 11.06
C ALA A 21 7.47 -6.08 10.06
N ILE A 22 8.04 -6.72 9.03
CA ILE A 22 7.27 -7.47 8.01
C ILE A 22 6.44 -8.61 8.63
N PHE A 23 6.97 -9.31 9.65
CA PHE A 23 6.22 -10.37 10.30
C PHE A 23 5.16 -9.87 11.29
N SER A 24 5.35 -8.69 11.90
CA SER A 24 4.39 -8.06 12.83
C SER A 24 3.08 -7.65 12.16
N VAL A 25 3.13 -7.13 10.92
CA VAL A 25 1.94 -6.61 10.18
C VAL A 25 0.80 -7.63 10.05
N LYS A 26 1.08 -8.93 10.19
CA LYS A 26 0.06 -9.99 10.15
C LYS A 26 -0.94 -9.95 11.31
N ASP A 27 -0.51 -9.46 12.47
CA ASP A 27 -1.30 -9.41 13.70
C ASP A 27 -1.84 -7.99 13.99
N ASP A 28 -1.49 -7.02 13.14
CA ASP A 28 -1.96 -5.62 13.22
C ASP A 28 -3.37 -5.46 12.62
N ALA A 29 -4.15 -4.53 13.17
CA ALA A 29 -5.47 -4.17 12.65
C ALA A 29 -5.38 -3.01 11.64
N ILE A 30 -6.26 -3.01 10.64
CA ILE A 30 -6.33 -1.94 9.63
C ILE A 30 -6.55 -0.57 10.27
N THR A 31 -5.79 0.43 9.83
CA THR A 31 -5.96 1.82 10.27
C THR A 31 -6.90 2.60 9.35
N THR A 32 -7.51 3.68 9.85
CA THR A 32 -8.53 4.46 9.10
C THR A 32 -8.05 4.91 7.73
N ASP A 33 -6.79 5.32 7.60
CA ASP A 33 -6.24 5.86 6.36
C ASP A 33 -5.83 4.76 5.35
N GLU A 34 -5.61 3.52 5.78
CA GLU A 34 -5.18 2.44 4.89
C GLU A 34 -6.24 2.09 3.84
N SER A 35 -7.51 1.99 4.24
CA SER A 35 -8.60 1.64 3.35
C SER A 35 -8.74 2.63 2.15
N PRO A 36 -8.86 3.96 2.36
CA PRO A 36 -8.95 4.92 1.24
C PRO A 36 -7.63 5.07 0.46
N HIS A 37 -6.45 4.91 1.08
CA HIS A 37 -5.18 5.04 0.35
C HIS A 37 -4.88 3.85 -0.56
N ILE A 38 -5.14 2.63 -0.08
CA ILE A 38 -4.88 1.39 -0.82
C ILE A 38 -5.92 1.22 -1.94
N SER A 39 -7.20 1.48 -1.67
CA SER A 39 -8.26 1.43 -2.69
C SER A 39 -8.09 2.51 -3.77
N ALA A 40 -7.68 3.73 -3.39
CA ALA A 40 -7.29 4.77 -4.34
C ALA A 40 -6.18 4.28 -5.27
N GLY A 41 -5.02 3.89 -4.73
CA GLY A 41 -3.89 3.42 -5.54
C GLY A 41 -4.24 2.24 -6.46
N TYR A 42 -5.07 1.31 -5.99
CA TYR A 42 -5.53 0.21 -6.84
C TYR A 42 -6.42 0.71 -8.00
N SER A 43 -7.37 1.61 -7.73
CA SER A 43 -8.22 2.22 -8.75
C SER A 43 -7.44 3.10 -9.74
N TYR A 44 -6.38 3.78 -9.28
CA TYR A 44 -5.51 4.60 -10.12
C TYR A 44 -4.75 3.71 -11.12
N LEU A 45 -4.16 2.63 -10.63
CA LEU A 45 -3.40 1.69 -11.46
C LEU A 45 -4.30 0.91 -12.43
N THR A 46 -5.46 0.42 -11.99
CA THR A 46 -6.31 -0.49 -12.77
C THR A 46 -7.38 0.21 -13.61
N GLN A 47 -8.07 1.20 -13.06
CA GLN A 47 -9.16 1.91 -13.72
C GLN A 47 -8.70 3.22 -14.39
N GLN A 48 -7.47 3.67 -14.12
CA GLN A 48 -6.94 4.97 -14.57
C GLN A 48 -7.81 6.16 -14.12
N ASP A 49 -8.45 6.01 -12.95
CA ASP A 49 -9.43 6.96 -12.42
C ASP A 49 -8.95 7.53 -11.08
N MET A 50 -8.60 8.82 -11.07
CA MET A 50 -7.95 9.48 -9.93
C MET A 50 -8.93 10.16 -8.94
N ARG A 51 -10.23 9.87 -9.02
CA ARG A 51 -11.24 10.55 -8.17
C ARG A 51 -11.27 10.10 -6.72
N LEU A 52 -10.83 8.88 -6.43
CA LEU A 52 -10.87 8.31 -5.09
C LEU A 52 -9.72 8.88 -4.25
N ASN A 53 -10.03 9.54 -3.13
CA ASN A 53 -9.03 10.14 -2.21
C ASN A 53 -8.01 11.05 -2.96
N PRO A 54 -8.41 12.20 -3.55
CA PRO A 54 -7.56 12.99 -4.45
C PRO A 54 -6.64 14.03 -3.77
N GLU A 55 -6.73 14.19 -2.45
CA GLU A 55 -6.01 15.18 -1.62
C GLU A 55 -4.49 15.00 -1.51
N HIS A 56 -3.96 13.80 -1.79
CA HIS A 56 -2.53 13.49 -1.75
C HIS A 56 -2.03 12.89 -3.08
N PRO A 57 -0.81 13.25 -3.55
CA PRO A 57 -0.24 12.78 -4.81
C PRO A 57 -0.21 11.24 -4.94
N PRO A 58 -0.35 10.70 -6.17
CA PRO A 58 -0.61 9.28 -6.40
C PRO A 58 0.58 8.37 -6.09
N LEU A 59 1.82 8.87 -6.20
CA LEU A 59 3.05 8.05 -6.17
C LEU A 59 3.11 7.03 -5.02
N ILE A 60 2.71 7.44 -3.80
CA ILE A 60 2.75 6.55 -2.63
C ILE A 60 1.56 5.57 -2.58
N LYS A 61 0.40 6.00 -3.10
CA LYS A 61 -0.82 5.18 -3.20
C LYS A 61 -0.60 4.08 -4.25
N ASP A 62 -0.08 4.44 -5.41
CA ASP A 62 0.32 3.52 -6.48
C ASP A 62 1.35 2.51 -5.96
N LEU A 63 2.43 2.99 -5.32
CA LEU A 63 3.47 2.12 -4.77
C LEU A 63 2.94 1.14 -3.71
N ALA A 64 2.02 1.57 -2.84
CA ALA A 64 1.35 0.71 -1.87
C ALA A 64 0.43 -0.33 -2.53
N ALA A 65 -0.20 0.02 -3.66
CA ALA A 65 -1.11 -0.86 -4.40
C ALA A 65 -0.43 -1.79 -5.42
N LEU A 66 0.84 -1.57 -5.81
CA LEU A 66 1.56 -2.43 -6.75
C LEU A 66 1.50 -3.95 -6.42
N PRO A 67 1.65 -4.41 -5.17
CA PRO A 67 1.55 -5.84 -4.84
C PRO A 67 0.15 -6.44 -5.09
N LEU A 68 -0.88 -5.60 -5.12
CA LEU A 68 -2.26 -6.02 -5.34
C LEU A 68 -2.54 -6.35 -6.81
N LEU A 69 -1.77 -5.81 -7.76
CA LEU A 69 -1.87 -6.14 -9.18
C LEU A 69 -1.58 -7.62 -9.49
N PHE A 70 -0.90 -8.32 -8.57
CA PHE A 70 -0.59 -9.74 -8.66
C PHE A 70 -1.63 -10.63 -7.93
N GLN A 71 -2.68 -10.03 -7.36
CA GLN A 71 -3.75 -10.71 -6.64
C GLN A 71 -5.07 -10.68 -7.42
N LYS A 72 -5.89 -11.73 -7.27
CA LYS A 72 -7.21 -11.78 -7.90
C LYS A 72 -8.23 -11.03 -7.04
N ILE A 73 -8.19 -9.70 -7.09
CA ILE A 73 -9.13 -8.83 -6.36
C ILE A 73 -10.42 -8.67 -7.16
N ASN A 74 -11.56 -8.77 -6.46
CA ASN A 74 -12.88 -8.45 -7.03
C ASN A 74 -13.17 -6.96 -6.82
N PHE A 75 -12.84 -6.13 -7.81
CA PHE A 75 -13.13 -4.70 -7.80
C PHE A 75 -14.43 -4.44 -8.57
N ASP A 76 -15.53 -4.23 -7.85
CA ASP A 76 -16.85 -3.99 -8.44
C ASP A 76 -17.00 -2.52 -8.88
N ALA A 77 -16.47 -2.22 -10.06
CA ALA A 77 -16.66 -0.93 -10.73
C ALA A 77 -18.09 -0.69 -11.21
N ASP A 78 -19.00 -1.67 -11.08
CA ASP A 78 -20.42 -1.49 -11.41
C ASP A 78 -21.28 -1.07 -10.21
N HIS A 79 -20.74 -1.18 -8.98
CA HIS A 79 -21.40 -0.83 -7.73
C HIS A 79 -21.86 0.65 -7.68
N SER A 80 -22.96 0.91 -6.95
CA SER A 80 -23.56 2.24 -6.90
C SER A 80 -22.66 3.28 -6.23
N SER A 81 -21.89 2.91 -5.21
CA SER A 81 -20.94 3.81 -4.56
C SER A 81 -19.87 4.30 -5.52
N TRP A 82 -19.23 3.39 -6.27
CA TRP A 82 -18.22 3.76 -7.27
C TRP A 82 -18.78 4.73 -8.33
N LYS A 83 -20.04 4.56 -8.76
CA LYS A 83 -20.64 5.38 -9.82
C LYS A 83 -21.17 6.74 -9.36
N ASN A 84 -21.65 6.85 -8.11
CA ASN A 84 -22.39 8.03 -7.64
C ASN A 84 -21.66 8.82 -6.55
N ASP A 85 -20.77 8.19 -5.78
CA ASP A 85 -20.08 8.86 -4.67
C ASP A 85 -18.88 9.65 -5.19
N VAL A 86 -18.90 10.96 -4.96
CA VAL A 86 -17.79 11.85 -5.31
C VAL A 86 -16.74 11.75 -4.20
N ASN A 87 -15.58 11.20 -4.53
CA ASN A 87 -14.44 10.99 -3.61
C ASN A 87 -14.73 10.06 -2.41
N GLY A 88 -15.69 9.12 -2.51
CA GLY A 88 -16.12 8.28 -1.38
C GLY A 88 -14.98 7.48 -0.73
N GLN A 89 -14.61 7.83 0.51
CA GLN A 89 -13.53 7.21 1.30
C GLN A 89 -13.98 5.93 2.02
#